data_AF-A0AAD1V6E9-F1
#
_entry.id   AF-A0AAD1V6E9-F1
#
_cell.length_a   1.000
_cell.length_b   1.000
_cell.length_c   1.000
_cell.angle_alpha   90.00
_cell.angle_beta   90.00
_cell.angle_gamma   90.00
#
_symmetry.space_group_name_H-M   'P 1'
#
loop_
_entity.id
_entity.type
_entity.pdbx_description
1 polymer ?
#
loop_
_entity_poly.entity_id
_entity_poly.type
_entity_poly.pdbx_seq_one_letter_code
_entity_poly.pdbx_strand_id
1 'polypeptide(L)'
;MTNPRPPKPPLPSSQPNPSLNELVAIKSELKKLNQKVLEIEGAFSKPNRKVKFNLPDFLKTYWQPLTLISLLLIILGTLMLALLHQLPKSLASLERSLTKPPEYEYKVVSPNDIGFDEAMTQYGSSGWQAVTCRRAKDSLDSIGYECILIREKP
;
A
#
# COMPACT_ATOMS: atom_id res chain seq x y z
N MET A 1 47.39 26.12 33.19
CA MET A 1 46.92 24.74 32.95
C MET A 1 48.11 23.81 33.12
N THR A 2 48.13 23.06 34.23
CA THR A 2 49.27 22.26 34.70
C THR A 2 49.24 20.86 34.07
N ASN A 3 50.37 20.43 33.52
CA ASN A 3 50.52 19.14 32.84
C ASN A 3 50.74 18.03 33.89
N PRO A 4 49.92 16.96 33.95
CA PRO A 4 50.07 15.93 34.97
C PRO A 4 51.31 15.05 34.69
N ARG A 5 52.20 14.95 35.69
CA ARG A 5 53.40 14.11 35.66
C ARG A 5 53.00 12.62 35.76
N PRO A 6 53.56 11.71 34.94
CA PRO A 6 53.22 10.29 35.00
C PRO A 6 53.66 9.66 36.34
N PRO A 7 52.92 8.67 36.86
CA PRO A 7 53.23 8.02 38.13
C PRO A 7 54.55 7.25 38.06
N LYS A 8 55.32 7.33 39.14
CA LYS A 8 56.62 6.68 39.28
C LYS A 8 56.41 5.15 39.40
N PRO A 9 57.21 4.31 38.73
CA PRO A 9 57.10 2.85 38.87
C PRO A 9 57.34 2.42 40.34
N PRO A 10 56.64 1.39 40.85
CA PRO A 10 56.91 0.84 42.17
C PRO A 10 58.34 0.25 42.22
N LEU A 11 59.04 0.51 43.32
CA LEU A 11 60.33 -0.14 43.60
C LEU A 11 60.14 -1.66 43.70
N PRO A 12 61.06 -2.47 43.14
CA PRO A 12 60.96 -3.92 43.24
C PRO A 12 61.03 -4.35 44.72
N SER A 13 59.94 -4.98 45.16
CA SER A 13 59.83 -5.70 46.43
C SER A 13 60.91 -6.79 46.50
N SER A 14 61.55 -6.90 47.66
CA SER A 14 62.60 -7.87 47.98
C SER A 14 62.10 -9.31 47.84
N GLN A 15 62.28 -9.90 46.66
CA GLN A 15 62.11 -11.34 46.45
C GLN A 15 63.41 -12.09 46.75
N PRO A 16 63.33 -13.29 47.36
CA PRO A 16 64.50 -14.13 47.64
C PRO A 16 65.22 -14.50 46.34
N ASN A 17 66.56 -14.52 46.38
CA ASN A 17 67.40 -14.82 45.22
C ASN A 17 66.93 -16.13 44.53
N PRO A 18 66.42 -16.06 43.29
CA PRO A 18 65.95 -17.24 42.57
C PRO A 18 67.11 -18.18 42.28
N SER A 19 66.85 -19.48 42.36
CA SER A 19 67.86 -20.49 42.04
C SER A 19 68.29 -20.38 40.58
N LEU A 20 69.55 -20.72 40.25
CA LEU A 20 70.10 -20.58 38.89
C LEU A 20 69.24 -21.30 37.83
N ASN A 21 68.55 -22.38 38.23
CA ASN A 21 67.63 -23.12 37.37
C ASN A 21 66.35 -22.32 37.06
N GLU A 22 65.82 -21.56 38.01
CA GLU A 22 64.67 -20.68 37.79
C GLU A 22 65.05 -19.50 36.88
N LEU A 23 66.25 -18.93 37.03
CA LEU A 23 66.76 -17.88 36.14
C LEU A 23 66.88 -18.36 34.68
N VAL A 24 67.35 -19.60 34.48
CA VAL A 24 67.44 -20.20 33.13
C VAL A 24 66.05 -20.46 32.56
N ALA A 25 65.11 -20.96 33.38
CA ALA A 25 63.73 -21.17 32.98
C ALA A 25 63.07 -19.85 32.56
N ILE A 26 63.17 -18.81 33.40
CA ILE A 26 62.62 -17.47 33.14
C ILE A 26 63.22 -16.87 31.85
N LYS A 27 64.53 -17.01 31.62
CA LYS A 27 65.18 -16.54 30.38
C LYS A 27 64.63 -17.24 29.14
N SER A 28 64.35 -18.54 29.25
CA SER A 28 63.79 -19.31 28.13
C SER A 28 62.35 -18.89 27.81
N GLU A 29 61.55 -18.56 28.84
CA GLU A 29 60.19 -18.06 28.66
C GLU A 29 60.15 -16.66 28.08
N LEU A 30 61.02 -15.75 28.55
CA LEU A 30 61.16 -14.41 27.97
C LEU A 30 61.52 -14.49 26.49
N LYS A 31 62.41 -15.41 26.10
CA LYS A 31 62.79 -15.59 24.69
C LYS A 31 61.60 -16.04 23.84
N LYS A 32 60.77 -16.97 24.35
CA LYS A 32 59.54 -17.42 23.68
C LYS A 32 58.51 -16.30 23.55
N LEU A 33 58.33 -15.49 24.59
CA LEU A 33 57.42 -14.34 24.58
C LEU A 33 57.87 -13.29 23.56
N ASN A 34 59.16 -12.95 23.53
CA ASN A 34 59.69 -11.98 22.59
C ASN A 34 59.54 -12.46 21.13
N GLN A 35 59.72 -13.75 20.88
CA GLN A 35 59.47 -14.38 19.57
C GLN A 35 58.00 -14.22 19.13
N LYS A 36 57.04 -14.47 20.02
CA LYS A 36 55.61 -14.33 19.71
C LYS A 36 55.19 -12.89 19.43
N VAL A 37 55.77 -11.93 20.15
CA VAL A 37 55.49 -10.50 19.92
C VAL A 37 55.96 -10.10 18.52
N LEU A 38 57.16 -10.52 18.10
CA LEU A 38 57.68 -10.28 16.75
C LEU A 38 56.81 -10.91 15.65
N GLU A 39 56.27 -12.11 15.87
CA GLU A 39 55.34 -12.74 14.92
C GLU A 39 54.02 -12.00 14.81
N ILE A 40 53.47 -11.52 15.94
CA ILE A 40 52.24 -10.73 15.97
C ILE A 40 52.46 -9.39 15.26
N GLU A 41 53.55 -8.67 15.56
CA GLU A 41 53.89 -7.42 14.88
C GLU A 41 54.12 -7.62 13.37
N GLY A 42 54.75 -8.73 12.98
CA GLY A 42 54.93 -9.11 11.58
C GLY A 42 53.60 -9.43 10.86
N ALA A 43 52.66 -10.08 11.53
CA ALA A 43 51.35 -10.44 10.98
C ALA A 43 50.41 -9.23 10.80
N PHE A 44 50.50 -8.24 11.68
CA PHE A 44 49.78 -6.97 11.56
C PHE A 44 50.39 -6.00 10.53
N SER A 45 51.63 -6.25 10.08
CA SER A 45 52.31 -5.49 9.02
C SER A 45 51.98 -6.02 7.61
N LYS A 46 50.73 -6.40 7.35
CA LYS A 46 50.26 -6.55 5.96
C LYS A 46 49.71 -5.21 5.50
N PRO A 47 50.38 -4.49 4.58
CA PRO A 47 49.92 -3.20 4.14
C PRO A 47 48.54 -3.34 3.50
N ASN A 48 47.61 -2.58 4.08
CA ASN A 48 46.26 -2.33 3.64
C ASN A 48 46.22 -2.23 2.10
N ARG A 49 45.60 -3.21 1.43
CA ARG A 49 45.51 -3.28 -0.02
C ARG A 49 44.74 -2.05 -0.50
N LYS A 50 45.44 -1.02 -0.96
CA LYS A 50 44.82 0.20 -1.50
C LYS A 50 44.00 -0.18 -2.73
N VAL A 51 42.70 -0.38 -2.54
CA VAL A 51 41.74 -0.52 -3.63
C VAL A 51 41.68 0.84 -4.31
N LYS A 52 42.27 0.96 -5.50
CA LYS A 52 42.18 2.16 -6.31
C LYS A 52 40.74 2.25 -6.83
N PHE A 53 39.94 3.13 -6.23
CA PHE A 53 38.58 3.41 -6.69
C PHE A 53 38.65 4.33 -7.91
N ASN A 54 38.47 3.76 -9.10
CA ASN A 54 38.36 4.54 -10.33
C ASN A 54 36.93 5.10 -10.45
N LEU A 55 36.75 6.34 -9.98
CA LEU A 55 35.50 7.10 -10.09
C LEU A 55 34.89 7.15 -11.51
N PRO A 56 35.66 7.37 -12.61
CA PRO A 56 35.06 7.46 -13.94
C PRO A 56 34.55 6.12 -14.48
N ASP A 57 35.21 5.01 -14.13
CA ASP A 57 34.75 3.66 -14.50
C ASP A 57 33.45 3.32 -13.76
N PHE A 58 33.37 3.67 -12.47
CA PHE A 58 32.14 3.54 -11.68
C PHE A 58 31.01 4.35 -12.29
N LEU A 59 31.20 5.66 -12.52
CA LEU A 59 30.17 6.52 -13.10
C LEU A 59 29.63 5.98 -14.43
N LYS A 60 30.51 5.48 -15.31
CA LYS A 60 30.12 4.93 -16.63
C LYS A 60 29.32 3.63 -16.51
N THR A 61 29.67 2.75 -15.56
CA THR A 61 28.94 1.51 -15.29
C THR A 61 27.57 1.76 -14.67
N TYR A 62 27.43 2.77 -13.82
CA TYR A 62 26.17 3.06 -13.12
C TYR A 62 25.26 4.06 -13.84
N TRP A 63 25.75 4.82 -14.84
CA TRP A 63 24.93 5.80 -15.55
C TRP A 63 23.81 5.17 -16.39
N GLN A 64 24.12 4.11 -17.12
CA GLN A 64 23.14 3.42 -17.97
C GLN A 64 21.97 2.78 -17.20
N PRO A 65 22.18 2.05 -16.09
CA PRO A 65 21.04 1.52 -15.33
C PRO A 65 20.22 2.63 -14.67
N LEU A 66 20.84 3.74 -14.24
CA LEU A 66 20.13 4.87 -13.65
C LEU A 66 19.15 5.55 -14.63
N THR A 67 19.54 5.71 -15.90
CA THR A 67 18.65 6.29 -16.91
C THR A 67 17.48 5.36 -17.25
N LEU A 68 17.71 4.05 -17.29
CA LEU A 68 16.66 3.05 -17.49
C LEU A 68 15.66 3.01 -16.32
N ILE A 69 16.15 3.06 -15.08
CA ILE A 69 15.29 3.12 -13.89
C ILE A 69 14.45 4.40 -13.89
N SER A 70 15.05 5.54 -14.24
CA SER A 70 14.32 6.81 -14.36
C SER A 70 13.21 6.73 -15.42
N LEU A 71 13.51 6.18 -16.59
CA LEU A 71 12.52 6.01 -17.67
C LEU A 71 11.37 5.08 -17.25
N LEU A 72 11.68 3.99 -16.56
CA LEU A 72 10.70 3.05 -16.02
C LEU A 72 9.73 3.74 -15.04
N LEU A 73 10.26 4.55 -14.13
CA LEU A 73 9.44 5.29 -13.16
C LEU A 73 8.53 6.31 -13.84
N ILE A 74 9.01 6.98 -14.90
CA ILE A 74 8.18 7.90 -15.70
C ILE A 74 7.05 7.14 -16.40
N ILE A 75 7.34 5.99 -17.02
CA ILE A 75 6.31 5.15 -17.67
C ILE A 75 5.27 4.66 -16.65
N LEU A 76 5.72 4.19 -15.49
CA LEU A 76 4.81 3.72 -14.44
C LEU A 76 3.94 4.88 -13.91
N GLY A 77 4.54 6.06 -13.73
CA GLY A 77 3.84 7.27 -13.30
C GLY A 77 2.79 7.74 -14.31
N THR A 78 3.12 7.77 -15.61
CA THR A 78 2.16 8.15 -16.65
C THR A 78 1.03 7.14 -16.79
N LEU A 79 1.32 5.83 -16.62
CA LEU A 79 0.30 4.78 -16.62
C LEU A 79 -0.68 4.95 -15.44
N MET A 80 -0.15 5.20 -14.24
CA MET A 80 -0.98 5.44 -13.04
C MET A 80 -1.83 6.70 -13.20
N LEU A 81 -1.26 7.78 -13.75
CA LEU A 81 -2.00 9.02 -13.99
C LEU A 81 -3.10 8.84 -15.04
N ALA A 82 -2.82 8.08 -16.10
CA ALA A 82 -3.80 7.73 -17.13
C ALA A 82 -4.94 6.88 -16.55
N LEU A 83 -4.64 5.91 -15.68
CA LEU A 83 -5.64 5.10 -15.00
C LEU A 83 -6.52 5.95 -14.08
N LEU A 84 -5.91 6.88 -13.32
CA LEU A 84 -6.64 7.83 -12.48
C LEU A 84 -7.59 8.73 -13.29
N HIS A 85 -7.23 9.09 -14.52
CA HIS A 85 -8.09 9.88 -15.41
C HIS A 85 -9.23 9.07 -16.06
N GLN A 86 -9.08 7.74 -16.16
CA GLN A 86 -10.12 6.88 -16.75
C GLN A 86 -11.19 6.45 -15.74
N LEU A 87 -10.85 6.30 -14.46
CA LEU A 87 -11.79 5.94 -13.38
C LEU A 87 -13.02 6.88 -13.21
N PRO A 88 -12.90 8.21 -13.24
CA PRO A 88 -14.04 9.09 -12.92
C PRO A 88 -15.13 9.10 -14.00
N LYS A 89 -14.81 8.70 -15.24
CA LYS A 89 -15.78 8.71 -16.34
C LYS A 89 -16.79 7.59 -16.22
N SER A 90 -16.39 6.41 -15.72
CA SER A 90 -17.28 5.26 -15.57
C SER A 90 -18.16 5.36 -14.31
N LEU A 91 -17.66 5.97 -13.23
CA LEU A 91 -18.43 6.19 -12.01
C LEU A 91 -19.52 7.24 -12.21
N ALA A 92 -19.21 8.35 -12.90
CA ALA A 92 -20.20 9.39 -13.18
C ALA A 92 -21.35 8.92 -14.08
N SER A 93 -21.12 7.96 -15.00
CA SER A 93 -22.19 7.36 -15.80
C SER A 93 -23.07 6.41 -14.98
N LEU A 94 -22.49 5.71 -14.01
CA LEU A 94 -23.23 4.78 -13.16
C LEU A 94 -24.13 5.54 -12.17
N GLU A 95 -23.63 6.61 -11.57
CA GLU A 95 -24.42 7.47 -10.68
C GLU A 95 -25.62 8.08 -11.40
N ARG A 96 -25.45 8.59 -12.63
CA ARG A 96 -26.58 9.10 -13.43
C ARG A 96 -27.60 8.03 -13.79
N SER A 97 -27.16 6.79 -14.03
CA SER A 97 -28.09 5.70 -14.30
C SER A 97 -28.90 5.30 -13.06
N LEU A 98 -28.33 5.44 -11.85
CA LEU A 98 -29.01 5.12 -10.59
C LEU A 98 -29.89 6.25 -10.05
N THR A 99 -29.62 7.50 -10.44
CA THR A 99 -30.32 8.68 -9.90
C THR A 99 -31.42 9.22 -10.80
N LYS A 100 -31.72 8.58 -11.94
CA LYS A 100 -32.89 8.99 -12.72
C LYS A 100 -34.16 8.72 -11.90
N PRO A 101 -34.95 9.74 -11.54
CA PRO A 101 -36.20 9.51 -10.82
C PRO A 101 -37.13 8.68 -11.71
N PRO A 102 -37.90 7.73 -11.13
CA PRO A 102 -38.87 6.96 -11.90
C PRO A 102 -39.88 7.91 -12.52
N GLU A 103 -40.01 7.85 -13.85
CA GLU A 103 -41.06 8.55 -14.56
C GLU A 103 -42.32 7.70 -14.51
N TYR A 104 -43.46 8.30 -14.16
CA TYR A 104 -44.74 7.60 -14.08
C TYR A 104 -45.66 8.03 -15.22
N GLU A 105 -46.54 7.12 -15.63
CA GLU A 105 -47.69 7.42 -16.47
C GLU A 105 -49.00 7.09 -15.74
N TYR A 106 -50.03 7.85 -16.07
CA TYR A 106 -51.33 7.80 -15.42
C TYR A 106 -52.43 7.56 -16.46
N LYS A 107 -53.47 6.82 -16.07
CA LYS A 107 -54.69 6.71 -16.86
C LYS A 107 -55.91 6.62 -15.97
N VAL A 108 -57.05 7.09 -16.49
CA VAL A 108 -58.36 6.94 -15.85
C VAL A 108 -59.12 5.87 -16.59
N VAL A 109 -59.71 4.94 -15.85
CA VAL A 109 -60.50 3.83 -16.39
C VAL A 109 -61.82 3.72 -15.63
N SER A 110 -62.86 3.24 -16.32
CA SER A 110 -64.19 3.11 -15.73
C SER A 110 -64.73 1.69 -15.84
N PRO A 111 -64.22 0.72 -15.05
CA PRO A 111 -64.69 -0.66 -15.11
C PRO A 111 -66.11 -0.79 -14.54
N ASN A 112 -66.90 -1.68 -15.16
CA ASN A 112 -68.25 -2.01 -14.68
C ASN A 112 -68.19 -2.83 -13.39
N ASP A 113 -69.22 -2.72 -12.54
CA ASP A 113 -69.31 -3.42 -11.25
C ASP A 113 -69.20 -4.96 -11.41
N ILE A 114 -69.88 -5.51 -12.43
CA ILE A 114 -69.92 -6.96 -12.70
C ILE A 114 -68.55 -7.53 -13.10
N GLY A 115 -67.72 -6.74 -13.79
CA GLY A 115 -66.43 -7.17 -14.33
C GLY A 115 -65.23 -6.53 -13.63
N PHE A 116 -65.42 -5.97 -12.44
CA PHE A 116 -64.41 -5.16 -11.79
C PHE A 116 -63.13 -5.95 -11.51
N ASP A 117 -63.25 -7.13 -10.88
CA ASP A 117 -62.09 -7.94 -10.49
C ASP A 117 -61.27 -8.41 -11.68
N GLU A 118 -61.94 -8.77 -12.78
CA GLU A 118 -61.27 -9.19 -14.02
C GLU A 118 -60.52 -8.02 -14.68
N ALA A 119 -61.17 -6.86 -14.81
CA ALA A 119 -60.55 -5.67 -15.37
C ALA A 119 -59.34 -5.20 -14.54
N MET A 120 -59.47 -5.19 -13.21
CA MET A 120 -58.38 -4.81 -12.31
C MET A 120 -57.23 -5.79 -12.35
N THR A 121 -57.51 -7.09 -12.48
CA THR A 121 -56.47 -8.12 -12.66
C THR A 121 -55.70 -7.90 -13.96
N GLN A 122 -56.39 -7.61 -15.07
CA GLN A 122 -55.76 -7.33 -16.36
C GLN A 122 -54.88 -6.07 -16.33
N TYR A 123 -55.31 -5.04 -15.60
CA TYR A 123 -54.50 -3.84 -15.39
C TYR A 123 -53.27 -4.15 -14.54
N GLY A 124 -53.42 -4.90 -13.45
CA GLY A 124 -52.32 -5.36 -12.61
C GLY A 124 -51.27 -6.16 -13.38
N SER A 125 -51.70 -7.10 -14.23
CA SER A 125 -50.78 -7.90 -15.06
C SER A 125 -50.03 -7.06 -16.10
N SER A 126 -50.58 -5.91 -16.47
CA SER A 126 -49.97 -4.94 -17.40
C SER A 126 -49.11 -3.89 -16.68
N GLY A 127 -48.82 -4.08 -15.39
CA GLY A 127 -47.98 -3.22 -14.55
C GLY A 127 -48.70 -2.01 -13.96
N TRP A 128 -50.02 -1.88 -14.15
CA TRP A 128 -50.80 -0.77 -13.59
C TRP A 128 -51.21 -1.03 -12.15
N GLN A 129 -51.13 0.02 -11.33
CA GLN A 129 -51.55 0.01 -9.94
C GLN A 129 -52.68 1.02 -9.74
N ALA A 130 -53.70 0.66 -8.97
CA ALA A 130 -54.79 1.58 -8.63
C ALA A 130 -54.37 2.52 -7.50
N VAL A 131 -54.45 3.82 -7.75
CA VAL A 131 -54.20 4.86 -6.73
C VAL A 131 -55.47 5.15 -5.95
N THR A 132 -56.58 5.34 -6.67
CA THR A 132 -57.89 5.61 -6.09
C THR A 132 -58.97 5.08 -7.01
N CYS A 133 -60.06 4.60 -6.42
CA CYS A 133 -61.26 4.20 -7.12
C CYS A 133 -62.46 4.77 -6.38
N ARG A 134 -63.43 5.29 -7.13
CA ARG A 134 -64.72 5.73 -6.60
C ARG A 134 -65.86 5.07 -7.37
N ARG A 135 -66.98 4.85 -6.71
CA ARG A 135 -68.20 4.37 -7.37
C ARG A 135 -68.78 5.52 -8.21
N ALA A 136 -69.13 5.23 -9.47
CA ALA A 136 -69.67 6.20 -10.40
C ALA A 136 -70.83 5.57 -11.21
N LYS A 137 -71.66 6.43 -11.80
CA LYS A 137 -72.67 6.02 -12.77
C LYS A 137 -72.32 6.62 -14.13
N ASP A 138 -72.46 5.83 -15.17
CA ASP A 138 -72.29 6.32 -16.54
C ASP A 138 -73.55 7.04 -17.05
N SER A 139 -73.50 7.53 -18.28
CA SER A 139 -74.63 8.22 -18.92
C SER A 139 -75.82 7.30 -19.24
N LEU A 140 -75.66 5.98 -19.09
CA LEU A 140 -76.68 4.97 -19.31
C LEU A 140 -77.21 4.40 -17.98
N ASP A 141 -76.95 5.08 -16.86
CA ASP A 141 -77.29 4.67 -15.50
C ASP A 141 -76.66 3.34 -15.04
N SER A 142 -75.67 2.83 -15.78
CA SER A 142 -74.88 1.68 -15.37
C SER A 142 -74.02 2.04 -14.16
N ILE A 143 -74.05 1.18 -13.15
CA ILE A 143 -73.24 1.36 -11.94
C ILE A 143 -71.87 0.73 -12.18
N GLY A 144 -70.82 1.50 -11.93
CA GLY A 144 -69.45 1.03 -12.04
C GLY A 144 -68.51 1.81 -11.13
N TYR A 145 -67.24 1.77 -11.49
CA TYR A 145 -66.18 2.49 -10.80
C TYR A 145 -65.48 3.44 -11.76
N GLU A 146 -64.86 4.47 -11.21
CA GLU A 146 -63.88 5.31 -11.89
C GLU A 146 -62.58 5.21 -11.08
N CYS A 147 -61.53 4.70 -11.71
CA CYS A 147 -60.24 4.44 -11.08
C CYS A 147 -59.13 5.24 -11.76
N ILE A 148 -58.25 5.81 -10.95
CA ILE A 148 -56.98 6.40 -11.40
C ILE A 148 -55.90 5.34 -11.22
N LEU A 149 -55.25 4.99 -12.33
CA LEU A 149 -54.17 4.01 -12.37
C LEU A 149 -52.83 4.70 -12.63
N ILE A 150 -51.77 4.17 -12.04
CA ILE A 150 -50.38 4.60 -12.20
C ILE A 150 -49.48 3.42 -12.60
N ARG A 151 -48.46 3.65 -13.42
CA ARG A 151 -47.32 2.72 -13.56
C ARG A 151 -46.04 3.46 -13.89
N GLU A 152 -44.91 2.83 -13.62
CA GLU A 152 -43.60 3.31 -14.08
C GLU A 152 -43.52 3.21 -15.60
N LYS A 153 -43.01 4.27 -16.25
CA LYS A 153 -42.73 4.24 -17.68
C LYS A 153 -41.56 3.29 -17.95
N PRO A 154 -41.68 2.43 -18.98
CA PRO A 154 -40.60 1.55 -19.40
C PRO A 154 -39.39 2.32 -19.96
#